data_AF-A0A9C7Q9Y2-F1
#
_entry.id   AF-A0A9C7Q9Y2-F1
#
_cell.length_a   1.000
_cell.length_b   1.000
_cell.length_c   1.000
_cell.angle_alpha   90.00
_cell.angle_beta   90.00
_cell.angle_gamma   90.00
#
_symmetry.space_group_name_H-M   'P 1'
#
loop_
_entity.id
_entity.type
_entity.pdbx_description
1 polymer ?
#
loop_
_entity_poly.entity_id
_entity_poly.type
_entity_poly.pdbx_seq_one_letter_code
_entity_poly.pdbx_strand_id
1 'polypeptide(L)'
;MFLDILMPWEWEDVSGLDWESYVEHLRDQYSDGDSPAANRIVSLCEDMLERGKPQNPNPYAKSNLGNPIEIDDAADEDEPATPEKIKDVIKRVGEQYPDAAGAPEQDVLLVMRDRFEMNKERASSTIESLQNKGEVYRPTDTTLKVV
;
A
#
# COMPACT_ATOMS: atom_id res chain seq x y z
N MET A 1 22.67 -18.92 -7.28
CA MET A 1 22.48 -17.62 -6.64
C MET A 1 21.33 -16.97 -7.38
N PHE A 2 20.12 -17.06 -6.83
CA PHE A 2 18.96 -16.41 -7.42
C PHE A 2 19.16 -14.91 -7.16
N LEU A 3 19.29 -14.13 -8.23
CA LEU A 3 19.09 -12.69 -8.14
C LEU A 3 17.60 -12.53 -7.87
N ASP A 4 17.26 -12.34 -6.60
CA ASP A 4 15.98 -11.75 -6.23
C ASP A 4 16.00 -10.32 -6.78
N ILE A 5 15.72 -10.21 -8.09
CA ILE A 5 15.36 -8.94 -8.71
C ILE A 5 14.07 -8.60 -8.01
N LEU A 6 14.19 -7.81 -6.94
CA LEU A 6 13.08 -7.24 -6.20
C LEU A 6 12.05 -6.77 -7.22
N MET A 7 10.77 -6.99 -6.96
CA MET A 7 9.76 -6.58 -7.91
C MET A 7 9.66 -5.06 -7.94
N PRO A 8 9.30 -4.43 -9.07
CA PRO A 8 9.36 -2.97 -9.25
C PRO A 8 8.60 -2.13 -8.21
N TRP A 9 7.62 -2.72 -7.53
CA TRP A 9 6.85 -2.11 -6.45
C TRP A 9 7.47 -2.25 -5.05
N GLU A 10 8.45 -3.14 -4.88
CA GLU A 10 9.20 -3.33 -3.63
C GLU A 10 10.39 -2.34 -3.55
N TRP A 11 10.73 -1.69 -4.65
CA TRP A 11 11.89 -0.80 -4.76
C TRP A 11 11.73 0.52 -4.01
N GLU A 12 10.51 1.05 -3.98
CA GLU A 12 10.21 2.33 -3.32
C GLU A 12 10.30 2.22 -1.78
N ASP A 13 9.97 1.06 -1.22
CA ASP A 13 10.03 0.82 0.24
C ASP A 13 11.44 0.45 0.74
N VAL A 14 12.32 -0.07 -0.13
CA VAL A 14 13.66 -0.52 0.25
C VAL A 14 14.75 0.53 0.00
N SER A 15 14.62 1.33 -1.07
CA SER A 15 15.72 2.19 -1.54
C SER A 15 15.45 3.69 -1.43
N GLY A 16 14.19 4.11 -1.26
CA GLY A 16 13.82 5.54 -1.29
C GLY A 16 14.09 6.22 -2.64
N LEU A 17 14.40 5.45 -3.68
CA LEU A 17 14.60 5.91 -5.05
C LEU A 17 13.31 5.70 -5.84
N ASP A 18 13.03 6.62 -6.77
CA ASP A 18 11.99 6.39 -7.77
C ASP A 18 12.37 5.21 -8.68
N TRP A 19 11.35 4.57 -9.26
CA TRP A 19 11.52 3.32 -10.01
C TRP A 19 12.46 3.48 -11.23
N GLU A 20 12.44 4.65 -11.87
CA GLU A 20 13.29 4.95 -13.04
C GLU A 20 14.76 5.00 -12.62
N SER A 21 15.07 5.75 -11.56
CA SER A 21 16.43 5.87 -11.03
C SER A 21 16.99 4.52 -10.59
N TYR A 22 16.15 3.64 -10.03
CA TYR A 22 16.59 2.29 -9.65
C TYR A 22 16.92 1.42 -10.86
N VAL A 23 16.06 1.43 -11.90
CA VAL A 23 16.27 0.67 -13.13
C VAL A 23 17.49 1.17 -13.89
N GLU A 24 17.70 2.48 -13.95
CA GLU A 24 18.90 3.08 -14.55
C GLU A 24 20.16 2.67 -13.79
N HIS A 25 20.14 2.73 -12.44
CA HIS A 25 21.27 2.30 -11.64
C HIS A 25 21.58 0.81 -11.83
N LEU A 26 20.56 -0.04 -11.91
CA LEU A 26 20.73 -1.47 -12.16
C LEU A 26 21.30 -1.73 -13.56
N ARG A 27 20.81 -1.01 -14.59
CA ARG A 27 21.36 -1.09 -15.94
C ARG A 27 22.85 -0.74 -15.93
N ASP A 28 23.21 0.37 -15.30
CA ASP A 28 24.59 0.86 -15.27
C ASP A 28 25.52 -0.06 -14.43
N GLN A 29 25.01 -0.72 -13.39
CA GLN A 29 25.78 -1.72 -12.64
C GLN A 29 26.11 -2.96 -13.48
N TYR A 30 25.23 -3.36 -14.39
CA TYR A 30 25.40 -4.55 -15.22
C TYR A 30 25.90 -4.24 -16.63
N SER A 31 26.00 -2.97 -17.04
CA SER A 31 26.47 -2.56 -18.38
C SER A 31 27.93 -2.87 -18.63
N ASP A 32 28.75 -2.88 -17.57
CA ASP A 32 30.18 -3.20 -17.65
C ASP A 32 30.44 -4.73 -17.68
N GLY A 33 29.40 -5.54 -17.51
CA GLY A 33 29.50 -6.99 -17.47
C GLY A 33 29.33 -7.62 -18.86
N ASP A 34 30.39 -8.19 -19.43
CA ASP A 34 30.35 -8.84 -20.76
C ASP A 34 29.78 -10.28 -20.73
N SER A 35 28.93 -10.56 -19.74
CA SER A 35 28.36 -11.89 -19.52
C SER A 35 26.96 -12.02 -20.12
N PRO A 36 26.55 -13.21 -20.61
CA PRO A 36 25.19 -13.42 -21.11
C PRO A 36 24.09 -13.12 -20.10
N ALA A 37 24.40 -13.23 -18.80
CA ALA A 37 23.48 -12.89 -17.72
C ALA A 37 23.34 -11.38 -17.55
N ALA A 38 24.45 -10.64 -17.59
CA ALA A 38 24.46 -9.18 -17.53
C ALA A 38 23.75 -8.56 -18.73
N ASN A 39 24.00 -9.05 -19.95
CA ASN A 39 23.30 -8.58 -21.16
C ASN A 39 21.78 -8.79 -21.09
N ARG A 40 21.31 -9.89 -20.48
CA ARG A 40 19.87 -10.12 -20.26
C ARG A 40 19.27 -9.15 -19.25
N ILE A 41 20.01 -8.80 -18.20
CA ILE A 41 19.58 -7.82 -17.20
C ILE A 41 19.50 -6.43 -17.84
N VAL A 42 20.51 -6.02 -18.60
CA VAL A 42 20.51 -4.75 -19.34
C VAL A 42 19.33 -4.67 -20.31
N SER A 43 19.09 -5.73 -21.10
CA SER A 43 17.96 -5.77 -22.03
C SER A 43 16.60 -5.69 -21.31
N LEU A 44 16.48 -6.33 -20.14
CA LEU A 44 15.26 -6.27 -19.32
C LEU A 44 15.02 -4.84 -18.80
N CYS A 45 16.07 -4.15 -18.34
CA CYS A 45 15.98 -2.76 -17.90
C CYS A 45 15.58 -1.83 -19.06
N GLU A 46 16.15 -2.00 -20.25
CA GLU A 46 15.79 -1.22 -21.44
C GLU A 46 14.32 -1.43 -21.83
N ASP A 47 13.86 -2.69 -21.87
CA ASP A 47 12.46 -3.03 -22.12
C ASP A 47 11.51 -2.40 -21.07
N MET A 48 11.93 -2.32 -19.81
CA MET A 48 11.14 -1.71 -18.74
C MET A 48 11.09 -0.18 -18.84
N LEU A 49 12.19 0.46 -19.23
CA LEU A 49 12.23 1.91 -19.48
C LEU A 49 11.39 2.29 -20.71
N GLU A 50 11.41 1.48 -21.78
CA GLU A 50 10.58 1.73 -22.98
C GLU A 50 9.08 1.50 -22.72
N ARG A 51 8.71 0.46 -21.97
CA ARG A 51 7.31 0.13 -21.68
C ARG A 51 6.69 1.02 -20.60
N GLY A 52 7.50 1.75 -19.84
CA GLY A 52 7.08 2.52 -18.68
C GLY A 52 6.79 1.64 -17.45
N LYS A 53 6.43 2.29 -16.34
CA LYS A 53 6.24 1.64 -15.03
C LYS A 53 5.37 0.37 -15.21
N PRO A 54 5.90 -0.84 -14.95
CA PRO A 54 5.11 -2.05 -15.10
C PRO A 54 3.88 -1.94 -14.21
N GLN A 55 2.71 -2.29 -14.77
CA GLN A 55 1.47 -2.28 -14.01
C GLN A 55 1.67 -3.14 -12.78
N ASN A 56 1.52 -2.49 -11.63
CA ASN A 56 1.69 -3.14 -10.36
C ASN A 56 0.50 -4.07 -10.12
N PRO A 57 0.69 -5.40 -10.06
CA PRO A 57 -0.39 -6.33 -9.71
C PRO A 57 -0.76 -6.24 -8.22
N ASN A 58 0.01 -5.50 -7.41
CA ASN A 58 -0.30 -5.22 -6.02
C ASN A 58 -1.16 -3.95 -5.92
N PRO A 59 -2.48 -4.05 -5.63
CA PRO A 59 -3.36 -2.89 -5.48
C PRO A 59 -2.98 -1.96 -4.32
N TYR A 60 -1.94 -2.30 -3.53
CA TYR A 60 -1.49 -1.56 -2.35
C TYR A 60 -0.09 -0.96 -2.46
N ALA A 61 0.68 -1.13 -3.54
CA ALA A 61 1.93 -0.37 -3.61
C ALA A 61 1.57 1.07 -3.92
N LYS A 62 1.69 1.89 -2.86
CA LYS A 62 1.43 3.32 -2.77
C LYS A 62 0.61 3.78 -3.96
N SER A 63 -0.71 3.69 -3.81
CA SER A 63 -1.62 4.51 -4.61
C SER A 63 -0.92 5.84 -4.85
N ASN A 64 -0.91 6.32 -6.09
CA ASN A 64 -0.48 7.68 -6.44
C ASN A 64 -1.36 8.77 -5.77
N LEU A 65 -1.98 8.46 -4.63
CA LEU A 65 -2.48 9.38 -3.63
C LEU A 65 -1.27 10.02 -2.96
N GLY A 66 -0.59 10.90 -3.70
CA GLY A 66 0.28 11.94 -3.12
C GLY A 66 -0.48 12.92 -2.21
N ASN A 67 -1.76 12.64 -1.92
CA ASN A 67 -2.59 13.38 -1.02
C ASN A 67 -3.07 12.44 0.09
N PRO A 68 -3.13 12.91 1.35
CA PRO A 68 -3.82 12.21 2.43
C PRO A 68 -5.18 11.73 1.95
N ILE A 69 -5.64 10.58 2.46
CA ILE A 69 -7.02 10.17 2.29
C ILE A 69 -7.90 11.19 3.03
N GLU A 70 -8.26 12.27 2.34
CA GLU A 70 -9.20 13.28 2.81
C GLU A 70 -10.59 12.65 2.75
N ILE A 71 -10.99 12.01 3.85
CA ILE A 71 -12.40 11.70 4.07
C ILE A 71 -13.04 13.04 4.44
N ASP A 72 -13.50 13.77 3.43
CA ASP A 72 -14.24 15.02 3.59
C ASP A 72 -15.55 14.74 4.33
N ASP A 73 -15.50 14.95 5.63
CA ASP A 73 -16.66 15.06 6.47
C ASP A 73 -16.26 16.01 7.59
N ALA A 74 -17.10 17.02 7.84
CA ALA A 74 -16.99 17.91 8.97
C ALA A 74 -17.11 17.09 10.27
N ALA A 75 -16.03 16.47 10.69
CA ALA A 75 -15.92 15.80 11.97
C ALA A 75 -15.53 16.87 12.98
N ASP A 76 -16.40 17.13 13.96
CA ASP A 76 -16.06 17.98 15.10
C ASP A 76 -14.76 17.46 15.73
N GLU A 77 -13.82 18.37 16.01
CA GLU A 77 -12.44 18.07 16.48
C GLU A 77 -12.37 17.27 17.80
N ASP A 78 -13.51 16.98 18.43
CA ASP A 78 -13.63 16.25 19.71
C ASP A 78 -14.49 14.96 19.62
N GLU A 79 -14.75 14.43 18.43
CA GLU A 79 -15.59 13.25 18.29
C GLU A 79 -14.91 11.95 18.81
N PRO A 80 -15.51 11.25 19.80
CA PRO A 80 -14.92 10.02 20.32
C PRO A 80 -14.97 8.88 19.30
N ALA A 81 -13.94 8.04 19.33
CA ALA A 81 -13.85 6.78 18.58
C ALA A 81 -14.90 5.76 19.06
N THR A 82 -16.11 5.85 18.51
CA THR A 82 -17.16 4.85 18.70
C THR A 82 -17.03 3.70 17.69
N PRO A 83 -17.46 2.47 18.03
CA PRO A 83 -17.47 1.33 17.10
C PRO A 83 -18.12 1.62 15.73
N GLU A 84 -19.20 2.39 15.73
CA GLU A 84 -19.99 2.80 14.56
C GLU A 84 -19.16 3.67 13.61
N LYS A 85 -18.45 4.66 14.15
CA LYS A 85 -17.57 5.53 13.36
C LYS A 85 -16.38 4.77 12.80
N ILE A 86 -15.85 3.79 13.52
CA ILE A 86 -14.76 2.95 13.02
C ILE A 86 -15.25 2.08 11.86
N LYS A 87 -16.46 1.52 11.95
CA LYS A 87 -17.11 0.85 10.81
C LYS A 87 -17.30 1.78 9.63
N ASP A 88 -17.74 3.02 9.85
CA ASP A 88 -17.87 4.01 8.79
C ASP A 88 -16.53 4.35 8.13
N VAL A 89 -15.44 4.48 8.91
CA VAL A 89 -14.09 4.66 8.38
C VAL A 89 -13.69 3.47 7.50
N ILE A 90 -13.86 2.24 7.98
CA ILE A 90 -13.55 1.02 7.21
C ILE A 90 -14.35 1.02 5.90
N LYS A 91 -15.65 1.31 5.95
CA LYS A 91 -16.49 1.34 4.76
C LYS A 91 -16.02 2.38 3.75
N ARG A 92 -15.77 3.61 4.18
CA ARG A 92 -15.36 4.73 3.31
C ARG A 92 -13.98 4.52 2.71
N VAL A 93 -13.03 4.01 3.49
CA VAL A 93 -11.72 3.62 2.94
C VAL A 93 -11.94 2.54 1.88
N GLY A 94 -12.78 1.53 2.14
CA GLY A 94 -13.12 0.51 1.15
C GLY A 94 -13.74 1.06 -0.14
N GLU A 95 -14.57 2.10 -0.06
CA GLU A 95 -15.17 2.76 -1.23
C GLU A 95 -14.13 3.44 -2.13
N GLN A 96 -12.97 3.82 -1.60
CA GLN A 96 -11.84 4.35 -2.39
C GLN A 96 -11.06 3.27 -3.14
N TYR A 97 -11.29 1.99 -2.79
CA TYR A 97 -10.65 0.83 -3.39
C TYR A 97 -11.71 -0.12 -3.99
N PRO A 98 -12.44 0.30 -5.04
CA PRO A 98 -13.53 -0.48 -5.61
C PRO A 98 -13.09 -1.84 -6.17
N ASP A 99 -11.83 -1.95 -6.58
CA ASP A 99 -11.24 -3.18 -7.13
C ASP A 99 -10.62 -4.08 -6.04
N ALA A 100 -10.60 -3.65 -4.77
CA ALA A 100 -10.07 -4.43 -3.66
C ALA A 100 -11.15 -5.30 -2.97
N ALA A 101 -10.72 -6.38 -2.31
CA ALA A 101 -11.62 -7.26 -1.56
C ALA A 101 -12.26 -6.57 -0.34
N GLY A 102 -11.67 -5.49 0.15
CA GLY A 102 -12.11 -4.68 1.27
C GLY A 102 -11.19 -3.46 1.46
N ALA A 103 -11.39 -2.76 2.57
CA ALA A 103 -10.59 -1.59 2.92
C ALA A 103 -9.18 -1.99 3.39
N PRO A 104 -8.10 -1.41 2.84
CA PRO A 104 -6.75 -1.66 3.34
C PRO A 104 -6.63 -1.31 4.84
N GLU A 105 -6.15 -2.25 5.65
CA GLU A 105 -6.01 -2.06 7.10
C GLU A 105 -5.07 -0.89 7.44
N GLN A 106 -4.00 -0.73 6.67
CA GLN A 106 -3.04 0.36 6.89
C GLN A 106 -3.68 1.75 6.73
N ASP A 107 -4.54 1.92 5.72
CA ASP A 107 -5.22 3.18 5.47
C ASP A 107 -6.31 3.47 6.50
N VAL A 108 -7.03 2.41 6.93
CA VAL A 108 -7.96 2.50 8.06
C VAL A 108 -7.22 2.97 9.32
N LEU A 109 -6.06 2.40 9.63
CA LEU A 109 -5.26 2.79 10.80
C LEU A 109 -4.77 4.24 10.70
N LEU A 110 -4.39 4.72 9.51
CA LEU A 110 -3.99 6.12 9.30
C LEU A 110 -5.15 7.07 9.56
N VAL A 111 -6.32 6.79 9.00
CA VAL A 111 -7.52 7.60 9.24
C VAL A 111 -7.93 7.58 10.71
N MET A 112 -7.85 6.43 11.38
CA MET A 112 -8.14 6.34 12.82
C MET A 112 -7.15 7.14 13.67
N ARG A 113 -5.87 7.17 13.29
CA ARG A 113 -4.86 8.01 13.94
C ARG A 113 -5.18 9.49 13.77
N ASP A 114 -5.45 9.91 12.54
CA ASP A 114 -5.61 11.33 12.21
C ASP A 114 -6.95 11.89 12.73
N ARG A 115 -8.00 11.06 12.74
CA ARG A 115 -9.36 11.49 13.15
C ARG A 115 -9.65 11.31 14.62
N PHE A 116 -9.08 10.31 15.28
CA PHE A 116 -9.41 9.97 16.67
C PHE A 116 -8.21 10.01 17.61
N GLU A 117 -7.06 10.50 17.14
CA GLU A 117 -5.78 10.50 17.85
C GLU A 117 -5.40 9.10 18.38
N MET A 118 -5.86 8.05 17.69
CA MET A 118 -5.62 6.67 18.12
C MET A 118 -4.23 6.23 17.69
N ASN A 119 -3.44 5.75 18.66
CA ASN A 119 -2.21 5.04 18.32
C ASN A 119 -2.53 3.69 17.66
N LYS A 120 -1.54 3.13 16.95
CA LYS A 120 -1.68 1.88 16.20
C LYS A 120 -2.22 0.73 17.06
N GLU A 121 -1.70 0.56 18.27
CA GLU A 121 -2.11 -0.52 19.18
C GLU A 121 -3.59 -0.42 19.59
N ARG A 122 -4.06 0.79 19.94
CA ARG A 122 -5.45 1.03 20.31
C ARG A 122 -6.38 0.85 19.10
N ALA A 123 -5.95 1.30 17.93
CA ALA A 123 -6.72 1.14 16.70
C ALA A 123 -6.87 -0.33 16.30
N SER A 124 -5.76 -1.08 16.28
CA SER A 124 -5.75 -2.53 16.03
C SER A 124 -6.59 -3.29 17.05
N SER A 125 -6.46 -3.00 18.35
CA SER A 125 -7.28 -3.66 19.39
C SER A 125 -8.77 -3.39 19.22
N THR A 126 -9.15 -2.20 18.73
CA THR A 126 -10.56 -1.86 18.48
C THR A 126 -11.11 -2.61 17.27
N ILE A 127 -10.31 -2.74 16.21
CA ILE A 127 -10.63 -3.56 15.03
C ILE A 127 -10.79 -5.03 15.44
N GLU A 128 -9.87 -5.58 16.24
CA GLU A 128 -9.96 -6.94 16.76
C GLU A 128 -11.21 -7.15 17.62
N SER A 129 -11.59 -6.15 18.43
CA SER A 129 -12.84 -6.20 19.21
C SER A 129 -14.07 -6.28 18.30
N LEU A 130 -14.11 -5.49 17.22
CA LEU A 130 -15.17 -5.53 16.21
C LEU A 130 -15.20 -6.87 15.47
N GLN A 131 -14.04 -7.46 15.19
CA GLN A 131 -13.92 -8.79 14.59
C GLN A 131 -14.47 -9.89 15.49
N ASN A 132 -14.12 -9.85 16.79
CA ASN A 132 -14.63 -10.81 17.77
C ASN A 132 -16.15 -10.70 17.95
N LYS A 133 -16.74 -9.54 17.71
CA LYS A 133 -18.20 -9.33 17.71
C LYS A 133 -18.87 -9.74 16.40
N GLY A 134 -18.11 -10.10 15.37
CA GLY A 134 -18.62 -10.43 14.04
C GLY A 134 -19.16 -9.22 13.27
N GLU A 135 -18.73 -8.00 13.60
CA GLU A 135 -19.15 -6.77 12.94
C GLU A 135 -18.18 -6.36 11.81
N VAL A 136 -16.93 -6.82 11.90
CA VAL A 136 -15.89 -6.62 10.89
C VAL A 136 -15.25 -7.98 10.61
N TYR A 137 -14.84 -8.24 9.37
CA TYR A 137 -14.08 -9.43 9.01
C TYR A 137 -12.90 -9.07 8.12
N ARG A 138 -11.96 -10.01 7.95
CA ARG A 138 -10.81 -9.92 7.06
C ARG A 138 -11.04 -10.75 5.81
N PRO A 139 -11.42 -10.15 4.65
CA PRO A 139 -11.48 -10.85 3.38
C PRO A 139 -10.11 -11.38 2.95
N THR A 140 -9.05 -10.63 3.27
CA THR A 140 -7.64 -11.00 3.10
C THR A 140 -6.85 -10.62 4.34
N ASP A 141 -5.60 -11.07 4.45
CA ASP A 141 -4.71 -10.74 5.58
C ASP A 141 -4.46 -9.23 5.77
N THR A 142 -4.71 -8.42 4.74
CA THR A 142 -4.43 -6.98 4.72
C THR A 142 -5.66 -6.10 4.57
N THR A 143 -6.87 -6.69 4.48
CA THR A 143 -8.11 -5.93 4.25
C THR A 143 -9.16 -6.15 5.32
N LEU A 144 -9.97 -5.13 5.54
CA LEU A 144 -11.08 -5.12 6.47
C LEU A 144 -12.39 -4.87 5.72
N LYS A 145 -13.45 -5.54 6.13
CA LYS A 145 -14.79 -5.30 5.61
C LYS A 145 -15.81 -5.36 6.73
N VAL A 146 -16.73 -4.40 6.72
CA VAL A 146 -17.87 -4.37 7.66
C VAL A 146 -18.90 -5.38 7.17
N VAL A 147 -19.52 -6.10 8.11
CA VAL A 147 -20.58 -7.09 7.85
C VAL A 147 -21.91 -6.41 7.50
#